data_AF-W9E4D3-F1
#
_entry.id   AF-W9E4D3-F1
#
_cell.length_a   1.000
_cell.length_b   1.000
_cell.length_c   1.000
_cell.angle_alpha   90.00
_cell.angle_beta   90.00
_cell.angle_gamma   90.00
#
_symmetry.space_group_name_H-M   'P 1'
#
loop_
_entity.id
_entity.type
_entity.pdbx_description
1 polymer ?
#
loop_
_entity_poly.entity_id
_entity_poly.type
_entity_poly.pdbx_seq_one_letter_code
_entity_poly.pdbx_strand_id
1 'polypeptide(L)'
;MAECRKKCASVCVKNGAIGSGTVEFFPAVEWGGPQGLYRLRMGRKWLEGTHGTMRFLTVQEVAALLAYHIFGVDLREATPAPRPDHLPRKSLVSVRTGGTDEHPLHDVTRISSEAPVLGADGRWYVAVHLYGRGTVLVPAEECHPR
;
A
#
# COMPACT_ATOMS: atom_id res chain seq x y z
N MET A 1 5.27 40.54 0.41
CA MET A 1 6.45 39.95 -0.25
C MET A 1 5.98 38.74 -1.04
N ALA A 2 6.14 38.76 -2.37
CA ALA A 2 5.73 37.65 -3.23
C ALA A 2 6.59 36.41 -2.92
N GLU A 3 5.94 35.30 -2.62
CA GLU A 3 6.56 34.03 -2.33
C GLU A 3 7.27 33.51 -3.59
N CYS A 4 8.59 33.70 -3.69
CA CYS A 4 9.41 33.25 -4.84
C CYS A 4 9.68 31.74 -4.86
N ARG A 5 8.93 30.95 -4.08
CA ARG A 5 9.16 29.51 -3.92
C ARG A 5 8.28 28.73 -4.88
N LYS A 6 8.87 27.75 -5.57
CA LYS A 6 8.20 26.99 -6.61
C LYS A 6 7.40 25.85 -5.99
N LYS A 7 6.10 25.88 -6.24
CA LYS A 7 5.23 24.72 -6.05
C LYS A 7 5.65 23.62 -7.03
N CYS A 8 5.92 22.42 -6.53
CA CYS A 8 6.23 21.27 -7.39
C CYS A 8 4.98 20.63 -7.97
N ALA A 9 3.96 20.43 -7.14
CA ALA A 9 2.73 19.76 -7.54
C ALA A 9 1.56 20.19 -6.65
N SER A 10 0.35 19.84 -7.06
CA SER A 10 -0.85 19.92 -6.21
C SER A 10 -1.85 18.84 -6.57
N VAL A 11 -2.54 18.29 -5.57
CA VAL A 11 -3.63 17.32 -5.71
C VAL A 11 -4.88 17.91 -5.08
N CYS A 12 -6.01 17.85 -5.81
CA CYS A 12 -7.31 18.21 -5.26
C CYS A 12 -8.07 16.93 -4.91
N VAL A 13 -8.41 16.78 -3.63
CA VAL A 13 -9.17 15.64 -3.12
C VAL A 13 -10.60 16.10 -2.88
N LYS A 14 -11.56 15.32 -3.38
CA LYS A 14 -12.98 15.44 -3.03
C LYS A 14 -13.40 14.12 -2.41
N ASN A 15 -13.75 14.15 -1.14
CA ASN A 15 -14.27 13.01 -0.41
C ASN A 15 -15.67 13.36 0.12
N GLY A 16 -16.64 12.46 -0.05
CA GLY A 16 -18.04 12.74 0.31
C GLY A 16 -18.27 12.93 1.82
N ALA A 17 -17.43 12.33 2.66
CA ALA A 17 -17.51 12.42 4.12
C ALA A 17 -16.63 13.55 4.70
N ILE A 18 -15.44 13.77 4.12
CA ILE A 18 -14.44 14.73 4.63
C ILE A 18 -14.55 16.11 3.95
N GLY A 19 -15.16 16.16 2.76
CA GLY A 19 -15.29 17.35 1.93
C GLY A 19 -14.19 17.47 0.88
N SER A 20 -13.99 18.68 0.35
CA SER A 20 -13.01 18.97 -0.69
C SER A 20 -11.82 19.77 -0.16
N GLY A 21 -10.61 19.39 -0.54
CA GLY A 21 -9.38 20.08 -0.14
C GLY A 21 -8.29 19.98 -1.19
N THR A 22 -7.47 21.01 -1.31
CA THR A 22 -6.26 20.99 -2.15
C THR A 22 -5.04 20.80 -1.26
N VAL A 23 -4.22 19.81 -1.62
CA VAL A 23 -2.90 19.55 -1.05
C VAL A 23 -1.85 20.05 -2.04
N GLU A 24 -0.98 20.93 -1.60
CA GLU A 24 0.09 21.51 -2.39
C GLU A 24 1.45 21.08 -1.84
N PHE A 25 2.38 20.73 -2.73
CA PHE A 25 3.68 20.16 -2.39
C PHE A 25 4.80 21.12 -2.78
N PHE A 26 5.71 21.35 -1.83
CA PHE A 26 6.88 22.21 -2.00
C PHE A 26 8.13 21.43 -1.58
N PRO A 27 9.24 21.49 -2.33
CA PRO A 27 10.50 20.89 -1.89
C PRO A 27 10.96 21.52 -0.59
N ALA A 28 11.36 20.70 0.38
CA ALA A 28 11.85 21.20 1.66
C ALA A 28 13.11 22.08 1.52
N VAL A 29 13.96 21.83 0.51
CA VAL A 29 15.18 22.61 0.23
C VAL A 29 14.93 24.10 0.01
N GLU A 30 13.77 24.47 -0.56
CA GLU A 30 13.41 25.89 -0.75
C GLU A 30 13.01 26.61 0.56
N TRP A 31 12.88 25.83 1.62
CA TRP A 31 12.47 26.26 2.96
C TRP A 31 13.56 25.98 4.01
N GLY A 32 14.80 25.72 3.59
CA GLY A 32 15.91 25.39 4.49
C GLY A 32 15.79 23.99 5.12
N GLY A 33 14.93 23.14 4.58
CA GLY A 33 14.76 21.75 5.00
C GLY A 33 15.62 20.76 4.20
N PRO A 34 15.62 19.48 4.61
CA PRO A 34 16.45 18.45 3.99
C PRO A 34 16.06 18.11 2.54
N GLN A 35 17.02 17.63 1.75
CA GLN A 35 16.75 17.10 0.41
C GLN A 35 15.90 15.84 0.46
N GLY A 36 14.99 15.69 -0.51
CA GLY A 36 14.08 14.52 -0.60
C GLY A 36 12.85 14.60 0.29
N LEU A 37 12.71 15.66 1.10
CA LEU A 37 11.50 15.92 1.90
C LEU A 37 10.66 17.03 1.28
N TYR A 38 9.40 17.11 1.73
CA TYR A 38 8.41 18.04 1.23
C TYR A 38 7.73 18.80 2.36
N ARG A 39 7.49 20.08 2.13
CA ARG A 39 6.58 20.89 2.95
C ARG A 39 5.23 20.94 2.25
N LEU A 40 4.16 20.70 3.01
CA LEU A 40 2.81 20.61 2.47
C LEU A 40 1.92 21.74 2.97
N ARG A 41 1.05 22.23 2.07
CA ARG A 41 -0.03 23.17 2.38
C ARG A 41 -1.37 22.53 2.05
N MET A 42 -2.31 22.58 2.98
CA MET A 42 -3.63 21.99 2.86
C MET A 42 -4.69 23.05 3.06
N GLY A 43 -5.55 23.27 2.07
CA GLY A 43 -6.61 24.28 2.18
C GLY A 43 -6.07 25.68 2.54
N ARG A 44 -4.91 26.04 1.97
CA ARG A 44 -4.15 27.28 2.25
C ARG A 44 -3.49 27.37 3.63
N LYS A 45 -3.54 26.33 4.46
CA LYS A 45 -2.83 26.26 5.76
C LYS A 45 -1.61 25.36 5.68
N TRP A 46 -0.48 25.81 6.20
CA TRP A 46 0.73 24.99 6.27
C TRP A 46 0.54 23.86 7.29
N LEU A 47 1.05 22.68 6.96
CA LEU A 47 1.21 21.64 7.98
C LEU A 47 2.40 22.02 8.85
N GLU A 48 2.12 22.27 10.12
CA GLU A 48 3.12 22.63 11.12
C GLU A 48 3.60 21.40 11.89
N GLY A 49 4.83 21.48 12.37
CA GLY A 49 5.44 20.51 13.26
C GLY A 49 5.09 20.82 14.72
N THR A 50 5.77 20.14 15.65
CA THR A 50 5.64 20.46 17.07
C THR A 50 6.11 21.88 17.34
N HIS A 51 5.38 22.59 18.22
CA HIS A 51 5.68 23.96 18.64
C HIS A 51 5.79 25.00 17.49
N GLY A 52 4.98 24.86 16.43
CA GLY A 52 4.93 25.84 15.34
C GLY A 52 6.15 25.80 14.40
N THR A 53 6.96 24.75 14.50
CA THR A 53 8.10 24.53 13.59
C THR A 53 7.62 24.13 12.19
N MET A 54 8.48 24.28 11.18
CA MET A 54 8.18 23.79 9.84
C MET A 54 8.18 22.26 9.84
N ARG A 55 7.11 21.65 9.32
CA ARG A 55 7.06 20.19 9.11
C ARG A 55 7.56 19.84 7.71
N PHE A 56 8.53 18.94 7.65
CA PHE A 56 8.98 18.31 6.42
C PHE A 56 8.60 16.83 6.44
N LEU A 57 8.07 16.35 5.32
CA LEU A 57 7.48 15.03 5.18
C LEU A 57 8.23 14.23 4.12
N THR A 58 8.46 12.96 4.41
CA THR A 58 8.92 11.96 3.44
C THR A 58 7.81 11.63 2.44
N VAL A 59 8.17 11.02 1.30
CA VAL A 59 7.19 10.54 0.31
C VAL A 59 6.18 9.57 0.94
N GLN A 60 6.64 8.72 1.88
CA GLN A 60 5.78 7.75 2.56
C GLN A 60 4.75 8.44 3.47
N GLU A 61 5.15 9.47 4.23
CA GLU A 61 4.22 10.23 5.06
C GLU A 61 3.24 11.05 4.22
N VAL A 62 3.68 11.57 3.07
CA VAL A 62 2.79 12.23 2.11
C VAL A 62 1.75 11.26 1.57
N ALA A 63 2.16 10.05 1.18
CA ALA A 63 1.24 9.01 0.71
C ALA A 63 0.22 8.63 1.79
N ALA A 64 0.65 8.45 3.04
CA ALA A 64 -0.24 8.18 4.17
C ALA A 64 -1.27 9.31 4.39
N LEU A 65 -0.83 10.56 4.32
CA LEU A 65 -1.72 11.72 4.46
C LEU A 65 -2.76 11.78 3.34
N LEU A 66 -2.35 11.54 2.10
CA LEU A 66 -3.26 11.53 0.95
C LEU A 66 -4.25 10.37 1.05
N ALA A 67 -3.80 9.17 1.41
CA ALA A 67 -4.66 8.02 1.60
C ALA A 67 -5.74 8.28 2.67
N TYR A 68 -5.37 8.95 3.78
CA TYR A 68 -6.34 9.35 4.80
C TYR A 68 -7.39 10.32 4.22
N HIS A 69 -6.97 11.32 3.44
CA HIS A 69 -7.91 12.30 2.87
C HIS A 69 -8.80 11.73 1.76
N ILE A 70 -8.28 10.78 0.99
CA ILE A 70 -9.00 10.16 -0.14
C ILE A 70 -9.93 9.05 0.38
N PHE A 71 -9.42 8.16 1.22
CA PHE A 71 -10.08 6.91 1.61
C PHE A 71 -10.52 6.86 3.08
N GLY A 72 -10.12 7.83 3.91
CA GLY A 72 -10.33 7.77 5.37
C GLY A 72 -9.44 6.73 6.07
N VAL A 73 -8.43 6.19 5.39
CA VAL A 73 -7.54 5.14 5.91
C VAL A 73 -6.22 5.75 6.35
N ASP A 74 -5.82 5.51 7.59
CA ASP A 74 -4.46 5.82 8.03
C ASP A 74 -3.51 4.67 7.66
N LEU A 75 -2.69 4.88 6.64
CA LEU A 75 -1.71 3.87 6.21
C LEU A 75 -0.65 3.54 7.27
N ARG A 76 -0.50 4.39 8.30
CA ARG A 76 0.40 4.10 9.43
C ARG A 76 -0.20 3.08 10.39
N GLU A 77 -1.54 3.00 10.42
CA GLU A 77 -2.30 2.06 11.23
C GLU A 77 -2.82 0.87 10.40
N ALA A 78 -2.71 0.95 9.06
CA ALA A 78 -3.03 -0.13 8.14
C ALA A 78 -2.14 -1.33 8.43
N THR A 79 -2.60 -2.18 9.34
CA THR A 79 -1.97 -3.45 9.64
C THR A 79 -2.20 -4.35 8.43
N PRO A 80 -1.15 -5.00 7.88
CA PRO A 80 -1.34 -6.02 6.88
C PRO A 80 -2.37 -7.05 7.36
N ALA A 81 -3.05 -7.72 6.43
CA ALA A 81 -3.91 -8.83 6.80
C ALA A 81 -3.15 -9.79 7.75
N PRO A 82 -3.82 -10.45 8.72
CA PRO A 82 -3.13 -11.41 9.57
C PRO A 82 -2.54 -12.53 8.71
N ARG A 83 -1.35 -13.00 9.09
CA ARG A 83 -0.67 -14.09 8.39
C ARG A 83 -1.53 -15.36 8.44
N PRO A 84 -1.74 -16.07 7.32
CA PRO A 84 -2.52 -17.29 7.31
C PRO A 84 -1.71 -18.46 7.89
N ASP A 85 -1.88 -18.73 9.18
CA ASP A 85 -1.15 -19.80 9.89
C ASP A 85 -1.63 -21.22 9.53
N HIS A 86 -2.79 -21.34 8.89
CA HIS A 86 -3.38 -22.61 8.46
C HIS A 86 -2.74 -23.20 7.18
N LEU A 87 -1.73 -22.54 6.61
CA LEU A 87 -1.05 -22.95 5.38
C LEU A 87 0.43 -23.29 5.62
N PRO A 88 0.76 -24.31 6.44
CA PRO A 88 2.15 -24.70 6.65
C PRO A 88 2.76 -25.38 5.42
N ARG A 89 4.10 -25.42 5.39
CA ARG A 89 4.85 -26.12 4.34
C ARG A 89 4.40 -27.58 4.21
N LYS A 90 4.41 -28.11 2.99
CA LYS A 90 3.99 -29.46 2.59
C LYS A 90 2.50 -29.75 2.72
N SER A 91 1.68 -28.80 3.22
CA SER A 91 0.23 -28.94 3.19
C SER A 91 -0.27 -29.15 1.77
N LEU A 92 -1.22 -30.08 1.64
CA LEU A 92 -1.90 -30.36 0.39
C LEU A 92 -2.98 -29.30 0.17
N VAL A 93 -2.93 -28.62 -0.96
CA VAL A 93 -3.84 -27.54 -1.32
C VAL A 93 -4.36 -27.72 -2.74
N SER A 94 -5.60 -27.31 -2.96
CA SER A 94 -6.21 -27.15 -4.27
C SER A 94 -6.03 -25.70 -4.70
N VAL A 95 -5.43 -25.47 -5.87
CA VAL A 95 -5.16 -24.13 -6.40
C VAL A 95 -5.80 -24.00 -7.78
N ARG A 96 -6.45 -22.87 -8.06
CA ARG A 96 -7.02 -22.59 -9.39
C ARG A 96 -5.89 -22.38 -10.40
N THR A 97 -5.87 -23.17 -11.48
CA THR A 97 -4.84 -23.12 -12.53
C THR A 97 -5.36 -22.56 -13.85
N GLY A 98 -6.68 -22.45 -14.00
CA GLY A 98 -7.35 -21.84 -15.15
C GLY A 98 -8.85 -22.14 -15.19
N GLY A 99 -9.38 -22.35 -16.39
CA GLY A 99 -10.80 -22.60 -16.64
C GLY A 99 -11.65 -21.32 -16.67
N THR A 100 -12.96 -21.49 -16.91
CA THR A 100 -13.94 -20.40 -16.81
C THR A 100 -14.43 -20.28 -15.37
N ASP A 101 -15.17 -19.23 -15.03
CA ASP A 101 -15.77 -19.11 -13.70
C ASP A 101 -16.83 -20.19 -13.44
N GLU A 102 -17.53 -20.63 -14.49
CA GLU A 102 -18.49 -21.74 -14.43
C GLU A 102 -17.80 -23.11 -14.26
N HIS A 103 -16.61 -23.27 -14.85
CA HIS A 103 -15.86 -24.53 -14.86
C HIS A 103 -14.37 -24.28 -14.53
N PRO A 104 -14.06 -23.98 -13.26
CA PRO A 104 -12.71 -23.64 -12.86
C PRO A 104 -11.82 -24.90 -12.78
N LEU A 105 -10.66 -24.84 -13.42
CA LEU A 105 -9.65 -25.89 -13.35
C LEU A 105 -8.78 -25.69 -12.12
N HIS A 106 -8.56 -26.77 -11.39
CA HIS A 106 -7.76 -26.78 -10.18
C HIS A 106 -6.73 -27.90 -10.23
N ASP A 107 -5.53 -27.61 -9.71
CA ASP A 107 -4.50 -28.61 -9.46
C ASP A 107 -4.38 -28.83 -7.96
N VAL A 108 -4.21 -30.09 -7.57
CA VAL A 108 -3.84 -30.44 -6.21
C VAL A 108 -2.32 -30.47 -6.12
N THR A 109 -1.76 -29.64 -5.25
CA THR A 109 -0.31 -29.46 -5.08
C THR A 109 0.05 -29.30 -3.61
N ARG A 110 1.35 -29.17 -3.32
CA ARG A 110 1.87 -28.91 -1.98
C ARG A 110 2.48 -27.53 -1.88
N ILE A 111 2.29 -26.91 -0.72
CA ILE A 111 3.00 -25.68 -0.34
C ILE A 111 4.49 -26.00 -0.21
N SER A 112 5.31 -25.22 -0.91
CA SER A 112 6.77 -25.32 -0.94
C SER A 112 7.47 -24.29 -0.04
N SER A 113 6.86 -23.12 0.16
CA SER A 113 7.37 -22.09 1.07
C SER A 113 7.24 -22.50 2.54
N GLU A 114 8.19 -22.07 3.37
CA GLU A 114 8.17 -22.32 4.82
C GLU A 114 7.06 -21.53 5.53
N ALA A 115 6.71 -20.38 4.96
CA ALA A 115 5.80 -19.40 5.49
C ALA A 115 5.05 -18.71 4.34
N PRO A 116 3.80 -18.26 4.54
CA PRO A 116 3.22 -17.24 3.69
C PRO A 116 4.09 -15.97 3.70
N VAL A 117 4.20 -15.33 2.54
CA VAL A 117 4.98 -14.10 2.32
C VAL A 117 4.03 -12.96 1.99
N LEU A 118 4.21 -11.80 2.62
CA LEU A 118 3.40 -10.62 2.35
C LEU A 118 3.88 -9.94 1.06
N GLY A 119 2.99 -9.80 0.09
CA GLY A 119 3.22 -9.05 -1.14
C GLY A 119 3.16 -7.53 -0.91
N ALA A 120 3.76 -6.78 -1.83
CA ALA A 120 3.71 -5.31 -1.80
C ALA A 120 2.29 -4.75 -2.02
N ASP A 121 1.38 -5.57 -2.54
CA ASP A 121 -0.05 -5.28 -2.70
C ASP A 121 -0.87 -5.54 -1.43
N GLY A 122 -0.23 -6.00 -0.34
CA GLY A 122 -0.87 -6.28 0.94
C GLY A 122 -1.54 -7.66 1.03
N ARG A 123 -1.40 -8.52 0.01
CA ARG A 123 -1.91 -9.90 0.04
C ARG A 123 -0.84 -10.88 0.53
N TRP A 124 -1.27 -11.96 1.17
CA TRP A 124 -0.37 -13.06 1.53
C TRP A 124 -0.27 -14.06 0.38
N TYR A 125 0.94 -14.54 0.14
CA TYR A 125 1.25 -15.51 -0.91
C TYR A 125 1.92 -16.74 -0.33
N VAL A 126 1.67 -17.89 -0.93
CA VAL A 126 2.42 -19.12 -0.68
C VAL A 126 3.04 -19.60 -1.99
N ALA A 127 4.23 -20.20 -1.91
CA ALA A 127 4.85 -20.80 -3.07
C ALA A 127 4.31 -22.23 -3.23
N VAL A 128 3.76 -22.57 -4.39
CA VAL A 128 3.31 -23.94 -4.72
C VAL A 128 4.00 -24.44 -5.98
N HIS A 129 4.10 -25.76 -6.14
CA HIS A 129 4.69 -26.36 -7.34
C HIS A 129 3.60 -26.86 -8.28
N LEU A 130 3.35 -26.14 -9.38
CA LEU A 130 2.34 -26.52 -10.37
C LEU A 130 2.99 -27.28 -11.53
N TYR A 131 2.28 -28.29 -12.04
CA TYR A 131 2.76 -29.05 -13.19
C TYR A 131 2.87 -28.14 -14.42
N GLY A 132 4.00 -28.20 -15.13
CA GLY A 132 4.26 -27.38 -16.32
C GLY A 132 4.55 -25.88 -16.06
N ARG A 133 4.40 -25.38 -14.83
CA ARG A 133 4.74 -23.99 -14.46
C ARG A 133 5.86 -23.87 -13.42
N GLY A 134 6.22 -24.97 -12.76
CA GLY A 134 7.23 -24.96 -11.71
C GLY A 134 6.72 -24.29 -10.43
N THR A 135 7.61 -23.65 -9.69
CA THR A 135 7.26 -22.94 -8.45
C THR A 135 6.68 -21.57 -8.76
N VAL A 136 5.45 -21.33 -8.31
CA VAL A 136 4.75 -20.04 -8.47
C VAL A 136 4.24 -19.53 -7.13
N LEU A 137 4.18 -18.20 -6.99
CA LEU A 137 3.52 -17.55 -5.85
C LEU A 137 2.03 -17.43 -6.15
N VAL A 138 1.20 -17.96 -5.26
CA VAL A 138 -0.26 -17.95 -5.37
C VAL A 138 -0.82 -17.26 -4.14
N PRO A 139 -1.83 -16.39 -4.28
CA PRO A 139 -2.51 -15.80 -3.14
C PRO A 139 -3.01 -16.87 -2.17
N ALA A 140 -2.75 -16.68 -0.88
CA ALA A 140 -3.10 -17.64 0.18
C ALA A 140 -4.61 -17.96 0.21
N GLU A 141 -5.45 -16.96 -0.09
CA GLU A 141 -6.91 -17.12 -0.16
C GLU A 141 -7.40 -17.97 -1.35
N GLU A 142 -6.56 -18.18 -2.36
CA GLU A 142 -6.83 -19.06 -3.50
C GLU A 142 -6.28 -20.49 -3.28
N CYS A 143 -5.68 -20.75 -2.11
CA CYS A 143 -5.18 -22.06 -1.71
C CYS A 143 -6.15 -22.73 -0.73
N HIS A 144 -6.91 -23.70 -1.21
CA HIS A 144 -7.90 -24.41 -0.39
C HIS A 144 -7.31 -25.70 0.18
N PRO A 145 -7.27 -25.90 1.52
CA PRO A 145 -6.83 -27.15 2.11
C PRO A 145 -7.62 -28.35 1.57
N ARG A 146 -6.92 -29.47 1.36
CA ARG A 146 -7.49 -30.76 0.92
C ARG A 146 -7.48 -31.79 2.02
#